data_AF-A0A2V5LJC4-F1
#
_entry.id   AF-A0A2V5LJC4-F1
#
_cell.length_a   1.000
_cell.length_b   1.000
_cell.length_c   1.000
_cell.angle_alpha   90.00
_cell.angle_beta   90.00
_cell.angle_gamma   90.00
#
_symmetry.space_group_name_H-M   'P 1'
#
loop_
_entity.id
_entity.type
_entity.pdbx_description
1 polymer ?
#
loop_
_entity_poly.entity_id
_entity_poly.type
_entity_poly.pdbx_seq_one_letter_code
_entity_poly.pdbx_strand_id
1 'polypeptide(L)'
;WRTFATSQPRVQFGVLKRWLPFVILVLVLLVAVLAVHVDWTWKRKLSPRGGRYFFHRVELAVPSFHQGEENWRDDPLGGIEANGTLGGEGCAVAAAAMVFKFYGIEVDPQQLNWFLTSADGYTENGWIYWDRAAWFAPDRVRHVYEDLPSYQLIDSNLARGNPVIVRVRLPGGVTHFVVIAGKDGFDYLVRDPGAGAAKGLYPLRELGSDIEALRFYEPIPNANSQVTAKR
;
A
#
# COMPACT_ATOMS: atom_id res chain seq x y z
N TRP A 1 -84.75 2.06 -19.98
CA TRP A 1 -83.54 2.86 -19.71
C TRP A 1 -82.38 1.90 -19.46
N ARG A 2 -81.50 1.70 -20.46
CA ARG A 2 -80.32 0.83 -20.33
C ARG A 2 -79.24 1.59 -19.57
N THR A 3 -78.87 1.11 -18.39
CA THR A 3 -77.74 1.62 -17.63
C THR A 3 -76.44 1.09 -18.23
N PHE A 4 -75.67 1.97 -18.86
CA PHE A 4 -74.27 1.71 -19.21
C PHE A 4 -73.43 1.75 -17.94
N ALA A 5 -73.04 0.59 -17.43
CA ALA A 5 -72.02 0.49 -16.39
C ALA A 5 -70.63 0.57 -17.05
N THR A 6 -70.00 1.73 -16.98
CA THR A 6 -68.58 1.91 -17.32
C THR A 6 -67.71 1.20 -16.28
N SER A 7 -67.11 0.07 -16.66
CA SER A 7 -66.05 -0.58 -15.88
C SER A 7 -64.75 0.23 -16.01
N GLN A 8 -64.45 1.05 -15.00
CA GLN A 8 -63.11 1.63 -14.84
C GLN A 8 -62.14 0.52 -14.42
N PRO A 9 -60.98 0.35 -15.09
CA PRO A 9 -59.99 -0.65 -14.69
C PRO A 9 -59.40 -0.22 -13.35
N ARG A 10 -59.72 -0.97 -12.28
CA ARG A 10 -59.03 -0.84 -10.99
C ARG A 10 -57.57 -1.22 -11.21
N VAL A 11 -56.69 -0.24 -11.32
CA VAL A 11 -55.25 -0.46 -11.25
C VAL A 11 -54.96 -1.26 -9.97
N GLN A 12 -54.37 -2.45 -10.12
CA GLN A 12 -54.11 -3.37 -9.01
C GLN A 12 -53.03 -2.80 -8.07
N PHE A 13 -53.42 -1.90 -7.17
CA PHE A 13 -52.56 -1.35 -6.10
C PHE A 13 -51.94 -2.44 -5.20
N GLY A 14 -52.49 -3.65 -5.16
CA GLY A 14 -52.01 -4.77 -4.34
C GLY A 14 -50.71 -5.41 -4.82
N VAL A 15 -50.43 -5.40 -6.12
CA VAL A 15 -49.20 -6.02 -6.67
C VAL A 15 -47.99 -5.16 -6.33
N LEU A 16 -48.07 -3.83 -6.53
CA LEU A 16 -46.98 -2.90 -6.24
C LEU A 16 -46.55 -2.91 -4.76
N LYS A 17 -47.50 -3.05 -3.82
CA LYS A 17 -47.23 -3.10 -2.38
C LYS A 17 -46.53 -4.38 -1.92
N ARG A 18 -46.71 -5.49 -2.66
CA ARG A 18 -46.10 -6.80 -2.37
C ARG A 18 -44.63 -6.88 -2.81
N TRP A 19 -44.24 -6.13 -3.85
CA TRP A 19 -42.86 -6.04 -4.32
C TRP A 19 -42.08 -4.89 -3.69
N LEU A 20 -42.75 -3.87 -3.15
CA LEU A 20 -42.13 -2.75 -2.46
C LEU A 20 -41.05 -3.14 -1.42
N PRO A 21 -41.26 -4.09 -0.48
CA PRO A 21 -40.21 -4.48 0.47
C PRO A 21 -39.00 -5.13 -0.21
N PHE A 22 -39.22 -5.89 -1.29
CA PHE A 22 -38.13 -6.48 -2.07
C PHE A 22 -37.35 -5.41 -2.84
N VAL A 23 -38.03 -4.44 -3.45
CA VAL A 23 -37.38 -3.30 -4.13
C VAL A 23 -36.57 -2.47 -3.13
N ILE A 24 -37.13 -2.19 -1.95
CA ILE A 24 -36.40 -1.50 -0.88
C ILE A 24 -35.16 -2.29 -0.46
N LEU A 25 -35.28 -3.60 -0.24
CA LEU A 25 -34.13 -4.44 0.11
C LEU A 25 -33.03 -4.38 -0.95
N VAL A 26 -33.38 -4.50 -2.23
CA VAL A 26 -32.41 -4.40 -3.34
C VAL A 26 -31.73 -3.04 -3.36
N LEU A 27 -32.49 -1.95 -3.19
CA LEU A 27 -31.93 -0.59 -3.13
C LEU A 27 -30.97 -0.42 -1.94
N VAL A 28 -31.32 -0.94 -0.76
CA VAL A 28 -30.45 -0.91 0.43
C VAL A 28 -29.14 -1.66 0.17
N LEU A 29 -29.21 -2.85 -0.45
CA LEU A 29 -28.02 -3.61 -0.81
C LEU A 29 -27.14 -2.87 -1.82
N LEU A 30 -27.72 -2.23 -2.83
CA LEU A 30 -26.99 -1.45 -3.81
C LEU A 30 -26.27 -0.26 -3.17
N VAL A 31 -26.95 0.47 -2.26
CA VAL A 31 -26.34 1.57 -1.51
C VAL A 31 -25.21 1.08 -0.61
N ALA A 32 -25.39 -0.06 0.06
CA ALA A 32 -24.34 -0.66 0.90
C ALA A 32 -23.11 -1.06 0.06
N VAL A 33 -23.31 -1.71 -1.08
CA VAL A 33 -22.23 -2.07 -2.00
C VAL A 33 -21.50 -0.83 -2.50
N LEU A 34 -22.24 0.22 -2.88
CA LEU A 34 -21.66 1.48 -3.31
C LEU A 34 -20.83 2.13 -2.19
N ALA A 35 -21.35 2.16 -0.96
CA ALA A 35 -20.64 2.72 0.19
C ALA A 35 -19.33 1.97 0.46
N VAL A 36 -19.35 0.63 0.43
CA VAL A 36 -18.14 -0.20 0.57
C VAL A 36 -17.16 0.03 -0.57
N HIS A 37 -17.65 0.17 -1.82
CA HIS A 37 -16.79 0.45 -2.96
C HIS A 37 -16.12 1.82 -2.84
N VAL A 38 -16.89 2.86 -2.47
CA VAL A 38 -16.35 4.20 -2.22
C VAL A 38 -15.33 4.15 -1.09
N ASP A 39 -15.65 3.51 0.04
CA ASP A 39 -14.72 3.33 1.16
C ASP A 39 -13.40 2.70 0.74
N TRP A 40 -13.48 1.65 -0.09
CA TRP A 40 -12.33 0.89 -0.55
C TRP A 40 -11.43 1.68 -1.52
N THR A 41 -12.03 2.48 -2.40
CA THR A 41 -11.32 3.22 -3.46
C THR A 41 -10.86 4.62 -3.05
N TRP A 42 -11.52 5.23 -2.06
CA TRP A 42 -11.28 6.63 -1.69
C TRP A 42 -9.91 6.81 -1.05
N LYS A 43 -9.10 7.67 -1.66
CA LYS A 43 -7.77 8.06 -1.18
C LYS A 43 -7.88 9.01 0.01
N ARG A 44 -7.35 8.61 1.17
CA ARG A 44 -7.38 9.37 2.44
C ARG A 44 -6.45 8.70 3.46
N LYS A 45 -6.23 9.30 4.63
CA LYS A 45 -5.59 8.57 5.74
C LYS A 45 -6.44 7.34 6.10
N LEU A 46 -5.80 6.20 6.31
CA LEU A 46 -6.48 4.94 6.57
C LEU A 46 -6.12 4.37 7.92
N SER A 47 -7.07 3.67 8.53
CA SER A 47 -6.76 2.75 9.62
C SER A 47 -5.75 1.69 9.14
N PRO A 48 -4.83 1.22 9.99
CA PRO A 48 -3.86 0.17 9.67
C PRO A 48 -4.50 -1.22 9.51
N ARG A 49 -5.83 -1.30 9.60
CA ARG A 49 -6.67 -2.48 9.38
C ARG A 49 -7.85 -2.09 8.49
N GLY A 50 -8.23 -2.94 7.54
CA GLY A 50 -9.40 -2.70 6.69
C GLY A 50 -9.24 -3.25 5.27
N GLY A 51 -9.93 -2.62 4.32
CA GLY A 51 -9.98 -3.08 2.93
C GLY A 51 -10.73 -4.39 2.75
N ARG A 52 -10.42 -5.10 1.67
CA ARG A 52 -10.99 -6.43 1.42
C ARG A 52 -10.44 -7.45 2.42
N TYR A 53 -11.30 -8.36 2.85
CA TYR A 53 -10.88 -9.49 3.67
C TYR A 53 -10.08 -10.49 2.83
N PHE A 54 -8.91 -10.90 3.34
CA PHE A 54 -8.09 -11.95 2.74
C PHE A 54 -8.40 -13.27 3.46
N PHE A 55 -9.06 -14.20 2.76
CA PHE A 55 -9.43 -15.52 3.30
C PHE A 55 -8.23 -16.44 3.59
N HIS A 56 -7.08 -16.11 3.02
CA HIS A 56 -5.80 -16.77 3.28
C HIS A 56 -4.76 -15.71 3.58
N ARG A 57 -3.88 -16.02 4.53
CA ARG A 57 -2.74 -15.17 4.84
C ARG A 57 -1.83 -15.09 3.63
N VAL A 58 -1.55 -13.86 3.20
CA VAL A 58 -0.58 -13.55 2.15
C VAL A 58 0.67 -12.99 2.82
N GLU A 59 1.82 -13.56 2.48
CA GLU A 59 3.12 -13.05 2.88
C GLU A 59 4.04 -13.01 1.66
N LEU A 60 4.63 -11.86 1.43
CA LEU A 60 5.66 -11.65 0.43
C LEU A 60 7.01 -11.79 1.14
N ALA A 61 7.93 -12.54 0.53
CA ALA A 61 9.26 -12.79 1.06
C ALA A 61 10.18 -11.56 0.93
N VAL A 62 9.68 -10.39 1.34
CA VAL A 62 10.45 -9.15 1.41
C VAL A 62 11.54 -9.33 2.47
N PRO A 63 12.82 -9.13 2.13
CA PRO A 63 13.92 -9.23 3.09
C PRO A 63 13.79 -8.15 4.17
N SER A 64 14.44 -8.36 5.31
CA SER A 64 14.51 -7.35 6.37
C SER A 64 15.86 -6.65 6.30
N PHE A 65 15.85 -5.32 6.27
CA PHE A 65 17.03 -4.49 6.49
C PHE A 65 16.80 -3.61 7.71
N HIS A 66 17.70 -3.68 8.69
CA HIS A 66 17.65 -2.81 9.85
C HIS A 66 18.42 -1.53 9.54
N GLN A 67 17.76 -0.37 9.60
CA GLN A 67 18.41 0.91 9.29
C GLN A 67 19.60 1.20 10.23
N GLY A 68 19.53 0.72 11.48
CA GLY A 68 20.57 0.86 12.50
C GLY A 68 21.63 -0.25 12.50
N GLU A 69 21.78 -0.99 11.40
CA GLU A 69 22.81 -2.02 11.25
C GLU A 69 24.23 -1.42 11.15
N GLU A 70 25.21 -2.08 11.75
CA GLU A 70 26.58 -1.54 11.93
C GLU A 70 27.25 -1.11 10.62
N ASN A 71 26.95 -1.80 9.52
CA ASN A 71 27.57 -1.54 8.22
C ASN A 71 27.29 -0.14 7.67
N TRP A 72 26.15 0.49 8.04
CA TRP A 72 25.70 1.74 7.44
C TRP A 72 25.01 2.72 8.40
N ARG A 73 24.77 2.34 9.66
CA ARG A 73 24.04 3.19 10.62
C ARG A 73 24.64 4.59 10.80
N ASP A 74 25.94 4.72 10.56
CA ASP A 74 26.71 5.95 10.78
C ASP A 74 26.87 6.77 9.47
N ASP A 75 26.39 6.26 8.33
CA ASP A 75 26.46 6.97 7.05
C ASP A 75 25.49 8.17 7.02
N PRO A 76 25.95 9.38 6.65
CA PRO A 76 25.08 10.55 6.51
C PRO A 76 24.06 10.37 5.38
N LEU A 77 22.81 10.77 5.62
CA LEU A 77 21.79 10.78 4.59
C LEU A 77 22.10 11.82 3.52
N GLY A 78 22.22 11.38 2.27
CA GLY A 78 22.57 12.27 1.17
C GLY A 78 24.00 12.82 1.25
N GLY A 79 24.87 12.23 2.07
CA GLY A 79 26.22 12.76 2.31
C GLY A 79 26.24 14.08 3.10
N ILE A 80 25.15 14.45 3.76
CA ILE A 80 25.00 15.70 4.51
C ILE A 80 24.74 15.37 5.98
N GLU A 81 25.68 15.68 6.86
CA GLU A 81 25.59 15.42 8.31
C GLU A 81 24.34 16.01 8.97
N ALA A 82 23.90 17.19 8.51
CA ALA A 82 22.72 17.87 9.05
C ALA A 82 21.40 17.11 8.82
N ASN A 83 21.36 16.18 7.87
CA ASN A 83 20.21 15.32 7.60
C ASN A 83 20.13 14.11 8.55
N GLY A 84 21.11 13.95 9.44
CA GLY A 84 21.27 12.76 10.25
C GLY A 84 21.86 11.59 9.47
N THR A 85 21.80 10.40 10.08
CA THR A 85 22.39 9.19 9.52
C THR A 85 21.34 8.18 9.06
N LEU A 86 21.75 7.19 8.27
CA LEU A 86 20.91 6.04 7.93
C LEU A 86 20.35 5.35 9.18
N GLY A 87 21.13 5.25 10.26
CA GLY A 87 20.69 4.64 11.51
C GLY A 87 19.56 5.39 12.19
N GLY A 88 19.63 6.72 12.21
CA GLY A 88 18.59 7.56 12.84
C GLY A 88 17.36 7.77 11.96
N GLU A 89 17.57 8.08 10.68
CA GLU A 89 16.55 8.67 9.81
C GLU A 89 16.32 7.88 8.51
N GLY A 90 17.03 6.75 8.32
CA GLY A 90 17.09 6.00 7.07
C GLY A 90 15.89 5.09 6.75
N CYS A 91 14.78 5.18 7.49
CA CYS A 91 13.63 4.28 7.31
C CYS A 91 13.10 4.25 5.86
N ALA A 92 13.09 5.40 5.17
CA ALA A 92 12.65 5.50 3.78
C ALA A 92 13.60 4.78 2.81
N VAL A 93 14.91 4.98 2.98
CA VAL A 93 15.96 4.36 2.16
C VAL A 93 15.94 2.84 2.36
N ALA A 94 15.92 2.39 3.60
CA ALA A 94 15.87 0.97 3.94
C ALA A 94 14.60 0.29 3.40
N ALA A 95 13.43 0.96 3.50
CA ALA A 95 12.18 0.44 2.93
C ALA A 95 12.23 0.31 1.41
N ALA A 96 12.79 1.29 0.71
CA ALA A 96 12.98 1.22 -0.75
C ALA A 96 13.96 0.10 -1.13
N ALA A 97 15.09 -0.03 -0.43
CA ALA A 97 16.06 -1.09 -0.64
C ALA A 97 15.45 -2.50 -0.42
N MET A 98 14.63 -2.68 0.62
CA MET A 98 13.90 -3.94 0.85
C MET A 98 12.99 -4.31 -0.33
N VAL A 99 12.26 -3.34 -0.89
CA VAL A 99 11.39 -3.57 -2.06
C VAL A 99 12.20 -3.90 -3.31
N PHE A 100 13.30 -3.19 -3.56
CA PHE A 100 14.16 -3.46 -4.71
C PHE A 100 14.83 -4.83 -4.61
N LYS A 101 15.31 -5.20 -3.43
CA LYS A 101 15.87 -6.53 -3.16
C LYS A 101 14.83 -7.63 -3.33
N PHE A 102 13.57 -7.38 -2.95
CA PHE A 102 12.46 -8.29 -3.23
C PHE A 102 12.24 -8.51 -4.74
N TYR A 103 12.47 -7.50 -5.59
CA TYR A 103 12.46 -7.65 -7.06
C TYR A 103 13.74 -8.32 -7.63
N GLY A 104 14.63 -8.82 -6.76
CA GLY A 104 15.90 -9.45 -7.14
C GLY A 104 16.95 -8.46 -7.62
N ILE A 105 16.84 -7.18 -7.25
CA ILE A 105 17.89 -6.19 -7.48
C ILE A 105 18.90 -6.32 -6.35
N GLU A 106 20.18 -6.48 -6.69
CA GLU A 106 21.25 -6.54 -5.71
C GLU A 106 21.51 -5.13 -5.17
N VAL A 107 20.87 -4.81 -4.05
CA VAL A 107 20.97 -3.53 -3.36
C VAL A 107 20.80 -3.71 -1.85
N ASP A 108 21.49 -2.88 -1.08
CA ASP A 108 21.31 -2.69 0.37
C ASP A 108 21.05 -1.20 0.68
N PRO A 109 20.72 -0.83 1.94
CA PRO A 109 20.45 0.56 2.30
C PRO A 109 21.61 1.52 2.04
N GLN A 110 22.86 1.06 2.21
CA GLN A 110 24.06 1.86 2.00
C GLN A 110 24.26 2.19 0.52
N GLN A 111 24.20 1.16 -0.33
CA GLN A 111 24.33 1.30 -1.77
C GLN A 111 23.25 2.23 -2.34
N LEU A 112 22.01 2.10 -1.85
CA LEU A 112 20.93 3.00 -2.27
C LEU A 112 21.14 4.43 -1.77
N ASN A 113 21.62 4.62 -0.54
CA ASN A 113 21.94 5.95 0.00
C ASN A 113 23.01 6.64 -0.86
N TRP A 114 24.12 5.97 -1.13
CA TRP A 114 25.20 6.52 -1.95
C TRP A 114 24.73 6.86 -3.37
N PHE A 115 23.94 5.97 -3.97
CA PHE A 115 23.36 6.23 -5.28
C PHE A 115 22.47 7.49 -5.26
N LEU A 116 21.55 7.59 -4.30
CA LEU A 116 20.67 8.75 -4.17
C LEU A 116 21.47 10.04 -3.97
N THR A 117 22.55 10.02 -3.20
CA THR A 117 23.47 11.17 -3.09
C THR A 117 24.04 11.56 -4.46
N SER A 118 24.48 10.59 -5.27
CA SER A 118 25.05 10.86 -6.58
C SER A 118 24.05 11.30 -7.65
N ALA A 119 22.75 11.04 -7.42
CA ALA A 119 21.68 11.24 -8.40
C ALA A 119 20.76 12.43 -8.08
N ASP A 120 21.20 13.32 -7.16
CA ASP A 120 20.39 14.39 -6.57
C ASP A 120 19.04 13.85 -6.03
N GLY A 121 19.11 12.68 -5.40
CA GLY A 121 17.97 11.89 -4.94
C GLY A 121 17.40 12.31 -3.60
N TYR A 122 17.88 13.41 -3.02
CA TYR A 122 17.45 13.93 -1.73
C TYR A 122 16.96 15.38 -1.83
N THR A 123 15.92 15.70 -1.07
CA THR A 123 15.55 17.09 -0.74
C THR A 123 16.58 17.71 0.21
N GLU A 124 16.53 19.03 0.38
CA GLU A 124 17.34 19.76 1.37
C GLU A 124 17.14 19.28 2.81
N ASN A 125 16.01 18.62 3.11
CA ASN A 125 15.69 18.08 4.44
C ASN A 125 16.03 16.59 4.59
N GLY A 126 16.78 16.00 3.65
CA GLY A 126 17.18 14.59 3.72
C GLY A 126 16.08 13.59 3.35
N TRP A 127 14.93 14.04 2.82
CA TRP A 127 13.90 13.14 2.30
C TRP A 127 14.23 12.66 0.90
N ILE A 128 14.05 11.36 0.63
CA ILE A 128 14.31 10.81 -0.70
C ILE A 128 13.25 11.24 -1.71
N TYR A 129 13.68 11.43 -2.95
CA TYR A 129 12.82 11.44 -4.12
C TYR A 129 12.57 9.99 -4.57
N TRP A 130 11.33 9.51 -4.42
CA TRP A 130 10.97 8.10 -4.69
C TRP A 130 11.12 7.73 -6.17
N ASP A 131 10.87 8.67 -7.08
CA ASP A 131 11.14 8.49 -8.51
C ASP A 131 12.64 8.33 -8.80
N ARG A 132 13.50 9.10 -8.11
CA ARG A 132 14.96 9.00 -8.23
C ARG A 132 15.49 7.68 -7.69
N ALA A 133 14.91 7.13 -6.62
CA ALA A 133 15.30 5.80 -6.16
C ALA A 133 15.13 4.73 -7.25
N ALA A 134 14.07 4.79 -8.06
CA ALA A 134 13.87 3.84 -9.16
C ALA A 134 14.99 3.90 -10.22
N TRP A 135 15.72 5.00 -10.32
CA TRP A 135 16.84 5.14 -11.25
C TRP A 135 18.06 4.29 -10.87
N PHE A 136 18.06 3.67 -9.68
CA PHE A 136 19.07 2.68 -9.30
C PHE A 136 19.08 1.48 -10.26
N ALA A 137 17.90 1.11 -10.78
CA ALA A 137 17.75 0.01 -11.73
C ALA A 137 16.63 0.33 -12.74
N PRO A 138 16.84 1.31 -13.63
CA PRO A 138 15.76 1.93 -14.43
C PRO A 138 15.12 0.96 -15.42
N ASP A 139 15.83 -0.08 -15.84
CA ASP A 139 15.33 -1.14 -16.72
C ASP A 139 14.60 -2.26 -15.97
N ARG A 140 14.60 -2.23 -14.62
CA ARG A 140 14.08 -3.31 -13.76
C ARG A 140 13.02 -2.85 -12.78
N VAL A 141 12.98 -1.58 -12.42
CA VAL A 141 12.01 -1.03 -11.49
C VAL A 141 11.50 0.32 -11.99
N ARG A 142 10.20 0.56 -11.82
CA ARG A 142 9.59 1.88 -12.07
C ARG A 142 8.86 2.36 -10.84
N HIS A 143 8.99 3.65 -10.55
CA HIS A 143 8.12 4.32 -9.59
C HIS A 143 6.72 4.47 -10.18
N VAL A 144 5.68 4.09 -9.44
CA VAL A 144 4.29 4.07 -9.95
C VAL A 144 3.40 5.03 -9.20
N TYR A 145 3.60 5.17 -7.89
CA TYR A 145 2.67 5.92 -7.06
C TYR A 145 3.36 6.51 -5.84
N GLU A 146 3.04 7.77 -5.56
CA GLU A 146 3.31 8.45 -4.31
C GLU A 146 2.17 9.43 -4.02
N ASP A 147 1.31 9.12 -3.05
CA ASP A 147 0.24 10.03 -2.59
C ASP A 147 -0.47 9.43 -1.35
N LEU A 148 -1.65 9.96 -1.02
CA LEU A 148 -2.60 9.38 -0.08
C LEU A 148 -2.91 7.90 -0.41
N PRO A 149 -3.06 7.05 0.63
CA PRO A 149 -3.38 5.64 0.45
C PRO A 149 -4.88 5.45 0.15
N SER A 150 -5.22 4.33 -0.51
CA SER A 150 -6.56 3.74 -0.46
C SER A 150 -6.42 2.24 -0.21
N TYR A 151 -7.43 1.61 0.39
CA TYR A 151 -7.40 0.16 0.62
C TYR A 151 -7.29 -0.61 -0.70
N GLN A 152 -7.94 -0.12 -1.77
CA GLN A 152 -7.81 -0.68 -3.11
C GLN A 152 -6.36 -0.75 -3.58
N LEU A 153 -5.59 0.33 -3.41
CA LEU A 153 -4.20 0.36 -3.88
C LEU A 153 -3.33 -0.64 -3.11
N ILE A 154 -3.51 -0.77 -1.80
CA ILE A 154 -2.75 -1.73 -0.99
C ILE A 154 -3.19 -3.17 -1.33
N ASP A 155 -4.49 -3.46 -1.28
CA ASP A 155 -5.04 -4.80 -1.53
C ASP A 155 -4.70 -5.32 -2.93
N SER A 156 -4.82 -4.48 -3.96
CA SER A 156 -4.54 -4.88 -5.35
C SER A 156 -3.06 -5.08 -5.63
N ASN A 157 -2.17 -4.40 -4.90
CA ASN A 157 -0.73 -4.67 -4.96
C ASN A 157 -0.40 -6.01 -4.29
N LEU A 158 -0.89 -6.23 -3.07
CA LEU A 158 -0.66 -7.48 -2.35
C LEU A 158 -1.23 -8.71 -3.10
N ALA A 159 -2.42 -8.59 -3.67
CA ALA A 159 -3.03 -9.67 -4.46
C ALA A 159 -2.23 -10.01 -5.73
N ARG A 160 -1.42 -9.08 -6.25
CA ARG A 160 -0.52 -9.28 -7.40
C ARG A 160 0.91 -9.62 -6.99
N GLY A 161 1.17 -9.85 -5.70
CA GLY A 161 2.50 -10.16 -5.20
C GLY A 161 3.44 -8.95 -5.09
N ASN A 162 2.90 -7.72 -5.08
CA ASN A 162 3.68 -6.50 -5.00
C ASN A 162 3.63 -5.89 -3.59
N PRO A 163 4.76 -5.74 -2.89
CA PRO A 163 4.79 -5.03 -1.62
C PRO A 163 4.64 -3.53 -1.82
N VAL A 164 4.18 -2.83 -0.79
CA VAL A 164 4.01 -1.38 -0.82
C VAL A 164 4.66 -0.72 0.40
N ILE A 165 5.08 0.52 0.26
CA ILE A 165 5.72 1.29 1.33
C ILE A 165 4.71 2.27 1.87
N VAL A 166 4.56 2.35 3.19
CA VAL A 166 3.64 3.28 3.82
C VAL A 166 4.35 4.21 4.79
N ARG A 167 3.86 5.44 4.86
CA ARG A 167 4.24 6.40 5.89
C ARG A 167 3.27 6.30 7.06
N VAL A 168 3.81 6.21 8.26
CA VAL A 168 3.08 6.30 9.52
C VAL A 168 3.71 7.34 10.43
N ARG A 169 3.02 7.62 11.53
CA ARG A 169 3.45 8.57 12.57
C ARG A 169 3.65 7.83 13.89
N LEU A 170 4.89 7.61 14.29
CA LEU A 170 5.19 6.96 15.57
C LEU A 170 4.81 7.87 16.75
N PRO A 171 4.70 7.32 17.98
CA PRO A 171 4.58 8.14 19.19
C PRO A 171 5.65 9.23 19.22
N GLY A 172 5.25 10.47 19.53
CA GLY A 172 6.14 11.64 19.47
C GLY A 172 6.16 12.37 18.13
N GLY A 173 5.41 11.91 17.12
CA GLY A 173 5.26 12.63 15.86
C GLY A 173 6.35 12.35 14.83
N VAL A 174 7.22 11.37 15.09
CA VAL A 174 8.30 10.97 14.18
C VAL A 174 7.72 10.31 12.93
N THR A 175 8.16 10.78 11.75
CA THR A 175 7.82 10.15 10.48
C THR A 175 8.49 8.80 10.42
N HIS A 176 7.76 7.75 10.05
CA HIS A 176 8.34 6.43 9.87
C HIS A 176 7.82 5.75 8.61
N PHE A 177 8.69 5.02 7.93
CA PHE A 177 8.35 4.27 6.73
C PHE A 177 8.56 2.78 6.95
N VAL A 178 7.54 1.99 6.59
CA VAL A 178 7.55 0.52 6.67
C VAL A 178 7.03 -0.08 5.38
N VAL A 179 7.39 -1.33 5.11
CA VAL A 179 6.90 -2.06 3.93
C VAL A 179 5.75 -2.96 4.34
N ILE A 180 4.55 -2.72 3.82
CA ILE A 180 3.47 -3.71 3.87
C ILE A 180 3.84 -4.84 2.91
N ALA A 181 4.12 -6.00 3.49
CA ALA A 181 4.58 -7.19 2.80
C ALA A 181 3.64 -8.39 3.03
N GLY A 182 2.42 -8.14 3.50
CA GLY A 182 1.44 -9.21 3.68
C GLY A 182 0.11 -8.72 4.22
N LYS A 183 -0.84 -9.66 4.30
CA LYS A 183 -2.15 -9.44 4.89
C LYS A 183 -2.73 -10.72 5.48
N ASP A 184 -3.34 -10.60 6.65
CA ASP A 184 -4.02 -11.68 7.38
C ASP A 184 -5.44 -11.22 7.76
N GLY A 185 -6.45 -11.70 7.04
CA GLY A 185 -7.81 -11.17 7.15
C GLY A 185 -7.90 -9.69 6.78
N PHE A 186 -8.08 -8.81 7.77
CA PHE A 186 -8.08 -7.34 7.61
C PHE A 186 -6.77 -6.67 8.02
N ASP A 187 -5.81 -7.43 8.54
CA ASP A 187 -4.57 -6.90 9.10
C ASP A 187 -3.46 -6.86 8.07
N TYR A 188 -2.91 -5.67 7.83
CA TYR A 188 -1.69 -5.53 7.05
C TYR A 188 -0.48 -5.96 7.88
N LEU A 189 0.40 -6.75 7.28
CA LEU A 189 1.65 -7.23 7.89
C LEU A 189 2.83 -6.47 7.31
N VAL A 190 3.78 -6.06 8.16
CA VAL A 190 4.88 -5.17 7.77
C VAL A 190 6.26 -5.73 8.03
N ARG A 191 7.20 -5.37 7.15
CA ARG A 191 8.64 -5.29 7.44
C ARG A 191 8.96 -3.87 7.90
N ASP A 192 9.45 -3.74 9.12
CA ASP A 192 9.82 -2.46 9.72
C ASP A 192 11.35 -2.32 9.74
N PRO A 193 11.94 -1.32 9.06
CA PRO A 193 13.38 -1.12 9.08
C PRO A 193 13.92 -0.51 10.38
N GLY A 194 13.06 0.01 11.26
CA GLY A 194 13.43 0.58 12.55
C GLY A 194 13.45 -0.47 13.66
N ALA A 195 12.92 -0.11 14.83
CA ALA A 195 12.93 -0.97 16.02
C ALA A 195 12.19 -2.31 15.82
N GLY A 196 11.29 -2.40 14.84
CA GLY A 196 10.60 -3.64 14.48
C GLY A 196 11.40 -4.62 13.61
N ALA A 197 12.63 -4.31 13.18
CA ALA A 197 13.37 -5.12 12.21
C ALA A 197 13.59 -6.58 12.63
N ALA A 198 13.79 -6.83 13.92
CA ALA A 198 13.97 -8.17 14.48
C ALA A 198 12.65 -8.95 14.67
N LYS A 199 11.49 -8.31 14.55
CA LYS A 199 10.18 -8.94 14.79
C LYS A 199 9.71 -9.83 13.64
N GLY A 200 10.34 -9.74 12.47
CA GLY A 200 9.83 -10.38 11.27
C GLY A 200 8.61 -9.65 10.70
N LEU A 201 7.64 -10.39 10.15
CA LEU A 201 6.36 -9.82 9.73
C LEU A 201 5.40 -9.73 10.91
N TYR A 202 4.92 -8.53 11.21
CA TYR A 202 3.93 -8.31 12.28
C TYR A 202 2.83 -7.33 11.84
N PRO A 203 1.67 -7.32 12.52
CA PRO A 203 0.56 -6.42 12.20
C PRO A 203 0.93 -4.93 12.29
N LEU A 204 0.67 -4.18 11.22
CA LEU A 204 0.92 -2.73 11.13
C LEU A 204 0.27 -1.94 12.28
N ARG A 205 -0.90 -2.39 12.73
CA ARG A 205 -1.65 -1.78 13.85
C ARG A 205 -0.83 -1.67 15.14
N GLU A 206 0.20 -2.50 15.32
CA GLU A 206 1.07 -2.45 16.50
C GLU A 206 1.90 -1.16 16.58
N LEU A 207 2.07 -0.45 15.45
CA LEU A 207 2.69 0.87 15.43
C LEU A 207 1.78 1.97 16.00
N GLY A 208 0.49 1.67 16.25
CA GLY A 208 -0.45 2.59 16.88
C GLY A 208 -0.76 3.83 16.04
N SER A 209 -0.68 3.72 14.71
CA SER A 209 -0.76 4.85 13.80
C SER A 209 -1.59 4.55 12.55
N ASP A 210 -2.23 5.59 12.02
CA ASP A 210 -2.88 5.54 10.72
C ASP A 210 -1.85 5.54 9.58
N ILE A 211 -2.24 4.97 8.45
CA ILE A 211 -1.51 5.06 7.19
C ILE A 211 -1.70 6.47 6.64
N GLU A 212 -0.64 7.27 6.64
CA GLU A 212 -0.70 8.67 6.20
C GLU A 212 -0.41 8.84 4.71
N ALA A 213 0.37 7.94 4.12
CA ALA A 213 0.79 8.02 2.73
C ALA A 213 1.21 6.64 2.21
N LEU A 214 1.13 6.44 0.90
CA LEU A 214 1.49 5.21 0.20
C LEU A 214 2.54 5.53 -0.87
N ARG A 215 3.51 4.63 -1.03
CA ARG A 215 4.34 4.53 -2.21
C ARG A 215 4.37 3.10 -2.70
N PHE A 216 4.47 2.92 -4.01
CA PHE A 216 4.86 1.63 -4.53
C PHE A 216 5.58 1.75 -5.87
N TYR A 217 6.45 0.77 -6.06
CA TYR A 217 7.14 0.52 -7.30
C TYR A 217 6.47 -0.67 -7.99
N GLU A 218 6.82 -0.92 -9.24
CA GLU A 218 6.55 -2.19 -9.90
C GLU A 218 7.82 -2.68 -10.60
N PRO A 219 8.08 -4.00 -10.60
CA PRO A 219 9.15 -4.57 -11.39
C PRO A 219 8.81 -4.45 -12.87
N ILE A 220 9.81 -4.16 -13.70
CA ILE A 220 9.69 -4.22 -15.16
C ILE A 220 10.01 -5.65 -15.60
N PRO A 221 9.06 -6.39 -16.20
CA PRO A 221 9.33 -7.74 -16.65
C PRO A 221 10.38 -7.73 -17.77
N ASN A 222 11.51 -8.41 -17.55
CA ASN A 222 12.47 -8.65 -18.62
C ASN A 222 11.84 -9.56 -19.68
N ALA A 223 11.95 -9.19 -20.96
CA ALA A 223 11.47 -10.00 -22.09
C ALA A 223 12.03 -11.45 -22.07
N ASN A 224 13.21 -11.65 -21.46
CA ASN A 224 13.85 -12.96 -21.34
C ASN A 224 13.27 -13.85 -20.22
N SER A 225 12.54 -13.31 -19.23
CA SER A 225 11.91 -14.13 -18.18
C SER A 225 10.64 -14.84 -18.69
N GLN A 226 10.02 -14.33 -19.76
CA GLN A 226 8.85 -14.94 -20.40
C GLN A 226 9.20 -16.16 -21.27
N VAL A 227 10.45 -16.27 -21.73
CA VAL A 227 10.90 -17.39 -22.57
C VAL A 227 11.15 -18.65 -21.73
N THR A 228 11.54 -18.51 -20.47
CA THR A 228 11.83 -19.64 -19.56
C THR A 228 10.57 -20.23 -18.90
N ALA A 229 9.50 -19.45 -18.76
CA ALA A 229 8.23 -19.91 -18.17
C ALA A 229 7.34 -20.72 -19.14
N LYS A 230 7.78 -20.95 -20.38
CA LYS A 230 7.06 -21.70 -21.43
C LYS A 230 7.67 -23.07 -21.75
N ARG A 231 8.50 -23.65 -20.87
CA ARG A 231 9.02 -25.01 -21.02
C ARG A 231 8.50 -25.95 -19.94
#